data_AF-A0A1F5ANA1-F1
#
_entry.id   AF-A0A1F5ANA1-F1
#
_cell.length_a   1.000
_cell.length_b   1.000
_cell.length_c   1.000
_cell.angle_alpha   90.00
_cell.angle_beta   90.00
_cell.angle_gamma   90.00
#
_symmetry.space_group_name_H-M   'P 1'
#
loop_
_entity.id
_entity.type
_entity.pdbx_description
1 polymer ?
#
loop_
_entity_poly.entity_id
_entity_poly.type
_entity_poly.pdbx_seq_one_letter_code
_entity_poly.pdbx_strand_id
1 'polypeptide(L)'
;MRGLGRRQRNLLFITESVFVVILIIVWIASGVLQKSTNLLVLFLYSFPSEFLIAILPHEPVLIYFGKFFTPATVTAVALTSTLIVEVTNYYAISHLFDLRAFQKIKSSPLVNKIVRLFLKAPFLALWTASFTPIIFYPFRFLVVLAKYPAWKFVLAVALGRGPRFFLLALLGKMVNVPNSVLILFTLALVLMGGVPFLRNHLKRKRLRARQAGAGAEGDRG
;
A
#
# COMPACT_ATOMS: atom_id res chain seq x y z
N MET A 1 15.40 19.14 6.74
CA MET A 1 14.08 19.57 7.25
C MET A 1 13.93 19.02 8.67
N ARG A 2 13.79 19.90 9.68
CA ARG A 2 13.63 19.52 11.10
C ARG A 2 12.40 18.59 11.22
N GLY A 3 12.60 17.38 11.73
CA GLY A 3 11.59 16.32 11.74
C GLY A 3 10.45 16.64 12.71
N LEU A 4 9.23 16.24 12.32
CA LEU A 4 8.02 16.32 13.13
C LEU A 4 8.25 15.73 14.55
N GLY A 5 7.74 16.41 15.57
CA GLY A 5 7.83 15.94 16.95
C GLY A 5 7.09 14.61 17.16
N ARG A 6 7.48 13.84 18.18
CA ARG A 6 6.88 12.52 18.48
C ARG A 6 5.34 12.57 18.58
N ARG A 7 4.79 13.58 19.27
CA ARG A 7 3.33 13.76 19.39
C ARG A 7 2.65 14.06 18.04
N GLN A 8 3.27 14.89 17.20
CA GLN A 8 2.74 15.25 15.88
C GLN A 8 2.70 14.04 14.94
N ARG A 9 3.73 13.18 14.98
CA ARG A 9 3.78 11.94 14.20
C ARG A 9 2.70 10.94 14.61
N ASN A 10 2.41 10.84 15.92
CA ASN A 10 1.34 9.97 16.42
C ASN A 10 -0.04 10.47 16.02
N LEU A 11 -0.26 11.77 16.17
CA LEU A 11 -1.51 12.40 15.76
C LEU A 11 -1.75 12.16 14.27
N LEU A 12 -0.75 12.44 13.44
CA LEU A 12 -0.80 12.23 12.00
C LEU A 12 -1.12 10.77 11.65
N PHE A 13 -0.48 9.81 12.30
CA PHE A 13 -0.76 8.38 12.05
C PHE A 13 -2.18 7.96 12.44
N ILE A 14 -2.67 8.40 13.60
CA ILE A 14 -4.02 8.09 14.07
C ILE A 14 -5.05 8.75 13.16
N THR A 15 -4.85 10.04 12.85
CA THR A 15 -5.75 10.80 11.97
C THR A 15 -5.81 10.19 10.58
N GLU A 16 -4.68 9.81 9.98
CA GLU A 16 -4.65 9.15 8.67
C GLU A 16 -5.34 7.78 8.72
N SER A 17 -5.09 6.98 9.77
CA SER A 17 -5.72 5.66 9.93
C SER A 17 -7.24 5.79 10.03
N VAL A 18 -7.74 6.71 10.87
CA VAL A 18 -9.17 6.99 11.03
C VAL A 18 -9.77 7.49 9.72
N PHE A 19 -9.09 8.40 9.03
CA PHE A 19 -9.52 8.94 7.74
C PHE A 19 -9.66 7.83 6.68
N VAL A 20 -8.67 6.95 6.55
CA VAL A 20 -8.69 5.81 5.62
C VAL A 20 -9.84 4.85 5.94
N VAL A 21 -10.06 4.53 7.23
CA VAL A 21 -11.17 3.66 7.64
C VAL A 21 -12.52 4.29 7.29
N ILE A 22 -12.70 5.59 7.53
CA ILE A 22 -13.92 6.32 7.16
C ILE A 22 -14.12 6.27 5.63
N LEU A 23 -13.07 6.51 4.83
CA LEU A 23 -13.16 6.45 3.38
C LEU A 23 -13.59 5.06 2.88
N ILE A 24 -13.06 3.98 3.46
CA ILE A 24 -13.44 2.61 3.12
C ILE A 24 -14.92 2.38 3.45
N ILE A 25 -15.37 2.75 4.66
CA ILE A 25 -16.76 2.59 5.08
C ILE A 25 -17.71 3.37 4.17
N VAL A 26 -17.41 4.64 3.91
CA VAL A 26 -18.22 5.52 3.05
C VAL A 26 -18.28 4.99 1.62
N TRP A 27 -17.16 4.49 1.09
CA TRP A 27 -17.12 3.92 -0.26
C TRP A 27 -17.92 2.61 -0.37
N ILE A 28 -17.86 1.74 0.65
CA ILE A 28 -18.67 0.51 0.69
C ILE A 28 -20.17 0.84 0.84
N ALA A 29 -20.51 1.80 1.69
CA ALA A 29 -21.90 2.19 1.95
C ALA A 29 -22.56 2.95 0.79
N SER A 30 -21.77 3.58 -0.10
CA SER A 30 -22.29 4.42 -1.18
C SER A 30 -22.09 3.79 -2.57
N GLY A 31 -23.15 3.16 -3.08
CA GLY A 31 -23.18 2.68 -4.47
C GLY A 31 -23.04 3.80 -5.52
N VAL A 32 -23.34 5.05 -5.14
CA VAL A 32 -23.16 6.23 -6.01
C VAL A 32 -21.67 6.56 -6.17
N LEU A 33 -20.89 6.51 -5.07
CA LEU A 33 -19.44 6.75 -5.12
C LEU A 33 -18.71 5.67 -5.91
N GLN A 34 -19.18 4.42 -5.85
CA GLN A 34 -18.60 3.30 -6.61
C GLN A 34 -18.71 3.48 -8.13
N LYS A 35 -19.73 4.21 -8.60
CA LYS A 35 -19.96 4.50 -10.03
C LYS A 35 -19.55 5.93 -10.42
N SER A 36 -19.07 6.72 -9.46
CA SER A 36 -18.75 8.12 -9.69
C SER A 36 -17.50 8.25 -10.54
N THR A 37 -17.56 9.13 -11.53
CA THR A 37 -16.43 9.53 -12.37
C THR A 37 -15.79 10.84 -11.87
N ASN A 38 -16.13 11.30 -10.66
CA ASN A 38 -15.54 12.52 -10.12
C ASN A 38 -14.06 12.31 -9.75
N LEU A 39 -13.17 13.20 -10.19
CA LEU A 39 -11.73 13.14 -9.89
C LEU A 39 -11.43 13.20 -8.38
N LEU A 40 -12.31 13.80 -7.56
CA LEU A 40 -12.20 13.74 -6.11
C LEU A 40 -12.36 12.30 -5.58
N VAL A 41 -13.19 11.49 -6.22
CA VAL A 41 -13.32 10.07 -5.84
C VAL A 41 -12.04 9.34 -6.17
N LEU A 42 -11.41 9.58 -7.33
CA LEU A 42 -10.10 9.02 -7.66
C LEU A 42 -9.01 9.45 -6.66
N PHE A 43 -8.99 10.74 -6.32
CA PHE A 43 -8.05 11.30 -5.36
C PHE A 43 -8.19 10.64 -3.98
N LEU A 44 -9.42 10.58 -3.45
CA LEU A 44 -9.70 10.00 -2.14
C LEU A 44 -9.53 8.48 -2.13
N TYR A 45 -9.89 7.78 -3.21
CA TYR A 45 -9.71 6.33 -3.35
C TYR A 45 -8.24 5.91 -3.29
N SER A 46 -7.33 6.76 -3.77
CA SER A 46 -5.90 6.48 -3.73
C SER A 46 -5.32 6.41 -2.31
N PHE A 47 -5.99 6.99 -1.30
CA PHE A 47 -5.59 6.85 0.10
C PHE A 47 -5.69 5.41 0.61
N PRO A 48 -6.87 4.76 0.67
CA PRO A 48 -6.98 3.38 1.11
C PRO A 48 -6.27 2.37 0.21
N SER A 49 -6.05 2.69 -1.07
CA SER A 49 -5.23 1.87 -1.97
C SER A 49 -3.74 1.86 -1.62
N GLU A 50 -3.24 2.93 -1.00
CA GLU A 50 -1.79 3.11 -0.80
C GLU A 50 -1.39 3.17 0.69
N PHE A 51 -2.35 3.25 1.61
CA PHE A 51 -2.08 3.35 3.04
C PHE A 51 -1.47 2.06 3.60
N LEU A 52 -0.23 2.13 4.11
CA LEU A 52 0.59 1.04 4.68
C LEU A 52 0.70 -0.24 3.83
N ILE A 53 -0.39 -1.00 3.74
CA ILE A 53 -0.57 -2.24 2.99
C ILE A 53 -1.73 -1.99 2.02
N ALA A 54 -1.48 -2.10 0.71
CA ALA A 54 -2.51 -1.90 -0.30
C ALA A 54 -3.65 -2.93 -0.13
N ILE A 55 -4.79 -2.47 0.40
CA ILE A 55 -6.00 -3.30 0.56
C ILE A 55 -6.82 -3.26 -0.73
N LEU A 56 -6.86 -2.10 -1.40
CA LEU A 56 -7.66 -1.86 -2.58
C LEU A 56 -6.77 -1.74 -3.82
N PRO A 57 -7.04 -2.49 -4.89
CA PRO A 57 -6.24 -2.44 -6.11
C PRO A 57 -6.42 -1.09 -6.79
N HIS A 58 -5.30 -0.42 -7.07
CA HIS A 58 -5.32 0.93 -7.65
C HIS A 58 -5.40 0.88 -9.17
N GLU A 59 -4.84 -0.17 -9.77
CA GLU A 59 -4.66 -0.34 -11.20
C GLU A 59 -5.97 -0.36 -12.01
N PRO A 60 -7.02 -1.11 -11.62
CA PRO A 60 -8.27 -1.14 -12.39
C PRO A 60 -8.98 0.21 -12.39
N VAL A 61 -8.83 0.99 -11.32
CA VAL A 61 -9.45 2.31 -11.18
C VAL A 61 -8.81 3.34 -12.10
N LEU A 62 -7.48 3.29 -12.27
CA LEU A 62 -6.78 4.14 -13.24
C LEU A 62 -7.23 3.87 -14.68
N ILE A 63 -7.42 2.59 -15.03
CA ILE A 63 -7.96 2.21 -16.35
C ILE A 63 -9.40 2.71 -16.50
N TYR A 64 -10.24 2.57 -15.47
CA TYR A 64 -11.62 3.05 -15.48
C TYR A 64 -11.71 4.56 -15.70
N PHE A 65 -10.98 5.36 -14.93
CA PHE A 65 -10.98 6.83 -15.06
C PHE A 65 -10.33 7.29 -16.38
N GLY A 66 -9.39 6.53 -16.93
CA GLY A 66 -8.78 6.76 -18.25
C GLY A 66 -9.79 6.78 -19.41
N LYS A 67 -10.96 6.15 -19.24
CA LYS A 67 -12.05 6.19 -20.23
C LYS A 67 -12.69 7.57 -20.35
N PHE A 68 -12.72 8.34 -19.26
CA PHE A 68 -13.47 9.58 -19.15
C PHE A 68 -12.59 10.82 -19.19
N PHE A 69 -11.34 10.72 -18.75
CA PHE A 69 -10.42 11.85 -18.66
C PHE A 69 -9.14 11.61 -19.46
N THR A 70 -8.36 12.68 -19.68
CA THR A 70 -7.05 12.52 -20.31
C THR A 70 -6.11 11.71 -19.41
N PRO A 71 -5.20 10.89 -19.97
CA PRO A 71 -4.26 10.12 -19.17
C PRO A 71 -3.39 10.99 -18.27
N ALA A 72 -3.03 12.20 -18.72
CA ALA A 72 -2.31 13.19 -17.93
C ALA A 72 -3.10 13.64 -16.69
N THR A 73 -4.40 13.93 -16.83
CA THR A 73 -5.27 14.33 -15.71
C THR A 73 -5.40 13.21 -14.68
N VAL A 74 -5.69 11.97 -15.12
CA VAL A 74 -5.82 10.81 -14.23
C VAL A 74 -4.51 10.58 -13.47
N THR A 75 -3.38 10.64 -14.19
CA THR A 75 -2.05 10.48 -13.61
C THR A 75 -1.75 11.56 -12.58
N ALA A 76 -1.99 12.83 -12.90
CA ALA A 76 -1.72 13.93 -12.00
C ALA A 76 -2.51 13.77 -10.69
N VAL A 77 -3.83 13.55 -10.79
CA VAL A 77 -4.71 13.41 -9.61
C VAL A 77 -4.30 12.23 -8.75
N ALA A 78 -4.16 11.05 -9.35
CA ALA A 78 -3.83 9.84 -8.63
C ALA A 78 -2.42 9.91 -8.01
N LEU A 79 -1.45 10.42 -8.78
CA LEU A 79 -0.08 10.56 -8.31
C LEU A 79 0.01 11.55 -7.14
N THR A 80 -0.67 12.70 -7.20
CA THR A 80 -0.67 13.66 -6.09
C THR A 80 -1.18 13.01 -4.79
N SER A 81 -2.30 12.30 -4.83
CA SER A 81 -2.80 11.57 -3.65
C SER A 81 -1.82 10.50 -3.18
N THR A 82 -1.24 9.71 -4.10
CA THR A 82 -0.27 8.68 -3.76
C THR A 82 0.98 9.27 -3.09
N LEU A 83 1.52 10.39 -3.58
CA LEU A 83 2.70 11.01 -2.99
C LEU A 83 2.41 11.57 -1.58
N ILE A 84 1.21 12.13 -1.35
CA ILE A 84 0.79 12.56 -0.01
C ILE A 84 0.77 11.35 0.94
N VAL A 85 0.16 10.24 0.52
CA VAL A 85 0.10 9.01 1.31
C VAL A 85 1.50 8.45 1.56
N GLU A 86 2.40 8.47 0.59
CA GLU A 86 3.76 7.94 0.76
C GLU A 86 4.61 8.77 1.72
N VAL A 87 4.48 10.10 1.69
CA VAL A 87 5.10 10.97 2.70
C VAL A 87 4.57 10.65 4.09
N THR A 88 3.25 10.49 4.21
CA THR A 88 2.58 10.26 5.49
C THR A 88 2.95 8.88 6.06
N ASN A 89 2.90 7.84 5.22
CA ASN A 89 3.40 6.49 5.49
C ASN A 89 4.88 6.49 5.94
N TYR A 90 5.76 7.24 5.27
CA TYR A 90 7.18 7.30 5.65
C TYR A 90 7.34 7.73 7.11
N TYR A 91 6.65 8.80 7.52
CA TYR A 91 6.74 9.31 8.89
C TYR A 91 6.06 8.40 9.92
N ALA A 92 4.93 7.80 9.54
CA ALA A 92 4.20 6.80 10.33
C ALA A 92 5.05 5.56 10.61
N ILE A 93 5.61 4.94 9.56
CA ILE A 93 6.47 3.75 9.66
C ILE A 93 7.74 4.08 10.45
N SER A 94 8.34 5.23 10.20
CA SER A 94 9.48 5.71 11.00
C SER A 94 9.12 5.78 12.49
N HIS A 95 7.89 6.12 12.83
CA HIS A 95 7.47 6.22 14.24
C HIS A 95 7.28 4.85 14.85
N LEU A 96 6.64 3.94 14.12
CA LEU A 96 6.46 2.56 14.52
C LEU A 96 7.80 1.89 14.88
N PHE A 97 8.83 2.18 14.09
CA PHE A 97 10.19 1.68 14.32
C PHE A 97 10.93 2.32 15.50
N ASP A 98 10.47 3.44 16.05
CA ASP A 98 11.04 4.05 17.25
C ASP A 98 10.55 3.34 18.53
N LEU A 99 9.48 2.54 18.44
CA LEU A 99 8.94 1.78 19.56
C LEU A 99 9.88 0.61 19.94
N ARG A 100 10.01 0.34 21.24
CA ARG A 100 10.85 -0.75 21.79
C ARG A 100 10.53 -2.11 21.16
N ALA A 101 9.27 -2.38 20.83
CA ALA A 101 8.82 -3.61 20.20
C ALA A 101 9.52 -3.91 18.86
N PHE A 102 9.93 -2.87 18.12
CA PHE A 102 10.52 -3.01 16.79
C PHE A 102 12.06 -2.94 16.79
N GLN A 103 12.69 -2.71 17.94
CA GLN A 103 14.16 -2.69 18.06
C GLN A 103 14.78 -4.06 17.76
N LYS A 104 14.13 -5.16 18.15
CA LYS A 104 14.58 -6.53 17.82
C LYS A 104 14.62 -6.81 16.32
N ILE A 105 13.73 -6.18 15.54
CA ILE A 105 13.69 -6.33 14.09
C ILE A 105 14.86 -5.57 13.46
N LYS A 106 15.14 -4.36 13.94
CA LYS A 106 16.30 -3.56 13.51
C LYS A 106 17.65 -4.27 13.73
N SER A 107 17.79 -5.01 14.83
CA SER A 107 19.03 -5.70 15.18
C SER A 107 19.24 -7.04 14.45
N SER A 108 18.31 -7.48 13.61
CA SER A 108 18.42 -8.76 12.92
C SER A 108 19.52 -8.76 11.84
N PRO A 109 20.41 -9.77 11.79
CA PRO A 109 21.47 -9.84 10.78
C PRO A 109 20.94 -9.93 9.35
N LEU A 110 19.78 -10.58 9.17
CA LEU A 110 19.10 -10.67 7.88
C LEU A 110 18.62 -9.28 7.41
N VAL A 111 17.99 -8.52 8.31
CA VAL A 111 17.52 -7.15 8.02
C VAL A 111 18.70 -6.27 7.65
N ASN A 112 19.80 -6.31 8.41
CA ASN A 112 21.02 -5.58 8.09
C ASN A 112 21.64 -5.96 6.73
N LYS A 113 21.57 -7.25 6.33
CA LYS A 113 22.02 -7.69 5.00
C LYS A 113 21.15 -7.09 3.89
N ILE A 114 19.82 -7.12 4.04
CA ILE A 114 18.89 -6.57 3.05
C ILE A 114 19.04 -5.05 2.96
N VAL A 115 19.15 -4.35 4.08
CA VAL A 115 19.39 -2.89 4.12
C VAL A 115 20.71 -2.54 3.41
N ARG A 116 21.80 -3.27 3.66
CA ARG A 116 23.08 -3.06 2.95
C ARG A 116 22.96 -3.28 1.45
N LEU A 117 22.19 -4.28 1.02
CA LEU A 117 21.93 -4.54 -0.40
C LEU A 117 21.14 -3.39 -1.03
N PHE A 118 20.07 -2.94 -0.36
CA PHE A 118 19.25 -1.80 -0.80
C PHE A 118 20.07 -0.52 -0.94
N LEU A 119 20.98 -0.25 0.01
CA LEU A 119 21.84 0.93 0.01
C LEU A 119 22.85 0.99 -1.15
N LYS A 120 23.07 -0.10 -1.90
CA LYS A 120 23.93 -0.06 -3.10
C LYS A 120 23.34 0.81 -4.21
N ALA A 121 22.02 0.77 -4.39
CA ALA A 121 21.33 1.51 -5.44
C ALA A 121 19.89 1.86 -5.01
N PRO A 122 19.69 2.64 -3.93
CA PRO A 122 18.39 2.82 -3.30
C PRO A 122 17.39 3.51 -4.23
N PHE A 123 17.83 4.53 -4.98
CA PHE A 123 16.97 5.24 -5.91
C PHE A 123 16.49 4.34 -7.05
N LEU A 124 17.42 3.60 -7.66
CA LEU A 124 17.09 2.70 -8.77
C LEU A 124 16.17 1.57 -8.31
N ALA A 125 16.44 0.98 -7.14
CA ALA A 125 15.60 -0.05 -6.56
C ALA A 125 14.16 0.45 -6.30
N LEU A 126 14.00 1.68 -5.81
CA LEU A 126 12.69 2.28 -5.60
C LEU A 126 11.98 2.61 -6.90
N TRP A 127 12.71 3.17 -7.86
CA TRP A 127 12.15 3.52 -9.17
C TRP A 127 11.65 2.28 -9.91
N THR A 128 12.46 1.22 -9.99
CA THR A 128 12.07 -0.04 -10.63
C THR A 128 10.94 -0.73 -9.89
N ALA A 129 10.98 -0.78 -8.56
CA ALA A 129 9.89 -1.32 -7.75
C ALA A 129 8.58 -0.53 -7.88
N SER A 130 8.67 0.79 -8.08
CA SER A 130 7.51 1.66 -8.27
C SER A 130 6.91 1.54 -9.67
N PHE A 131 7.76 1.33 -10.67
CA PHE A 131 7.35 1.14 -12.06
C PHE A 131 6.73 -0.23 -12.31
N THR A 132 7.22 -1.26 -11.62
CA THR A 132 6.72 -2.63 -11.78
C THR A 132 5.46 -2.88 -10.95
N PRO A 133 4.54 -3.77 -11.39
CA PRO A 133 3.37 -4.18 -10.63
C PRO A 133 3.72 -5.19 -9.52
N ILE A 134 4.75 -4.88 -8.73
CA ILE A 134 5.15 -5.69 -7.59
C ILE A 134 4.58 -5.13 -6.30
N ILE A 135 4.57 -5.99 -5.29
CA ILE A 135 4.22 -5.63 -3.92
C ILE A 135 5.25 -4.61 -3.39
N PHE A 136 4.85 -3.34 -3.27
CA PHE A 136 5.77 -2.24 -2.93
C PHE A 136 6.02 -2.06 -1.42
N TYR A 137 5.14 -2.58 -0.54
CA TYR A 137 5.25 -2.34 0.90
C TYR A 137 6.63 -2.68 1.51
N PRO A 138 7.39 -3.72 1.10
CA PRO A 138 8.70 -4.02 1.70
C PRO A 138 9.67 -2.86 1.52
N PHE A 139 9.62 -2.15 0.39
CA PHE A 139 10.48 -1.01 0.11
C PHE A 139 10.16 0.17 1.02
N ARG A 140 8.89 0.40 1.39
CA ARG A 140 8.50 1.43 2.37
C ARG A 140 9.22 1.23 3.70
N PHE A 141 9.28 -0.02 4.18
CA PHE A 141 10.01 -0.35 5.41
C PHE A 141 11.53 -0.21 5.23
N LEU A 142 12.09 -0.67 4.11
CA LEU A 142 13.53 -0.59 3.83
C LEU A 142 14.02 0.86 3.77
N VAL A 143 13.28 1.75 3.14
CA VAL A 143 13.59 3.17 3.05
C VAL A 143 13.73 3.80 4.45
N VAL A 144 12.79 3.48 5.34
CA VAL A 144 12.80 3.97 6.72
C VAL A 144 13.94 3.34 7.54
N LEU A 145 14.13 2.02 7.42
CA LEU A 145 15.21 1.30 8.12
C LEU A 145 16.60 1.79 7.69
N ALA A 146 16.77 2.08 6.40
CA ALA A 146 17.99 2.63 5.81
C ALA A 146 18.17 4.14 6.08
N LYS A 147 17.20 4.79 6.75
CA LYS A 147 17.16 6.25 6.94
C LYS A 147 17.33 7.03 5.64
N TYR A 148 16.78 6.52 4.54
CA TYR A 148 16.92 7.13 3.22
C TYR A 148 16.11 8.45 3.17
N PRO A 149 16.62 9.53 2.55
CA PRO A 149 15.94 10.83 2.55
C PRO A 149 14.54 10.77 1.92
N ALA A 150 13.53 11.27 2.65
CA ALA A 150 12.13 11.22 2.22
C ALA A 150 11.89 11.84 0.82
N TRP A 151 12.53 12.97 0.52
CA TRP A 151 12.36 13.62 -0.78
C TRP A 151 12.88 12.78 -1.95
N LYS A 152 13.99 12.05 -1.77
CA LYS A 152 14.53 11.14 -2.79
C LYS A 152 13.63 9.94 -2.99
N PHE A 153 13.05 9.45 -1.89
CA PHE A 153 12.06 8.37 -1.93
C PHE A 153 10.81 8.78 -2.71
N VAL A 154 10.20 9.91 -2.36
CA VAL A 154 9.01 10.45 -3.04
C VAL A 154 9.30 10.72 -4.52
N LEU A 155 10.48 11.25 -4.85
CA LEU A 155 10.90 11.46 -6.22
C LEU A 155 11.02 10.15 -7.01
N ALA A 156 11.64 9.11 -6.42
CA ALA A 156 11.73 7.80 -7.06
C ALA A 156 10.36 7.17 -7.30
N VAL A 157 9.44 7.31 -6.34
CA VAL A 157 8.04 6.89 -6.49
C VAL A 157 7.33 7.67 -7.57
N ALA A 158 7.50 9.00 -7.62
CA ALA A 158 6.90 9.85 -8.64
C ALA A 158 7.33 9.45 -10.06
N LEU A 159 8.64 9.22 -10.25
CA LEU A 159 9.21 8.85 -11.55
C LEU A 159 8.95 7.40 -11.94
N GLY A 160 8.65 6.52 -10.98
CA GLY A 160 8.28 5.13 -11.27
C GLY A 160 6.78 4.96 -11.50
N ARG A 161 5.96 5.43 -10.56
CA ARG A 161 4.49 5.31 -10.62
C ARG A 161 3.86 6.24 -11.62
N GLY A 162 4.38 7.46 -11.79
CA GLY A 162 3.84 8.42 -12.75
C GLY A 162 3.72 7.84 -14.16
N PRO A 163 4.80 7.32 -14.75
CA PRO A 163 4.75 6.65 -16.05
C PRO A 163 3.79 5.46 -16.08
N ARG A 164 3.81 4.62 -15.03
CA ARG A 164 2.91 3.47 -14.93
C ARG A 164 1.44 3.89 -14.91
N PHE A 165 1.09 4.90 -14.12
CA PHE A 165 -0.26 5.44 -14.00
C PHE A 165 -0.72 6.04 -15.33
N PHE A 166 0.18 6.73 -16.02
CA PHE A 166 -0.08 7.25 -17.36
C PHE A 166 -0.37 6.14 -18.35
N LEU A 167 0.44 5.07 -18.37
CA LEU A 167 0.23 3.92 -19.27
C LEU A 167 -1.11 3.21 -18.97
N LEU A 168 -1.48 3.06 -17.70
CA LEU A 168 -2.76 2.45 -17.32
C LEU A 168 -3.96 3.32 -17.72
N ALA A 169 -3.87 4.63 -17.50
CA ALA A 169 -4.93 5.55 -17.93
C ALA A 169 -5.01 5.64 -19.46
N LEU A 170 -3.87 5.60 -20.15
CA LEU A 170 -3.78 5.53 -21.61
C LEU A 170 -4.43 4.25 -22.15
N LEU A 171 -4.18 3.11 -21.51
CA LEU A 171 -4.82 1.84 -21.83
C LEU A 171 -6.35 1.95 -21.74
N GLY A 172 -6.87 2.57 -20.68
CA GLY A 172 -8.31 2.80 -20.53
C GLY A 172 -8.91 3.74 -21.59
N LYS A 173 -8.11 4.68 -22.09
CA LYS A 173 -8.53 5.59 -23.17
C LYS A 173 -8.50 4.94 -24.54
N MET A 174 -7.47 4.14 -24.83
CA MET A 174 -7.27 3.49 -26.13
C MET A 174 -8.12 2.23 -26.28
N VAL A 175 -8.22 1.44 -25.22
CA VAL A 175 -8.98 0.20 -25.19
C VAL A 175 -10.20 0.48 -24.34
N ASN A 176 -11.39 0.52 -24.94
CA ASN A 176 -12.63 0.67 -24.19
C ASN A 176 -12.93 -0.64 -23.43
N VAL A 177 -12.15 -0.91 -22.38
CA VAL A 177 -12.17 -2.17 -21.63
C VAL A 177 -13.55 -2.33 -20.99
N PRO A 178 -14.32 -3.41 -21.24
CA PRO A 178 -15.63 -3.57 -20.62
C PRO A 178 -15.57 -3.50 -19.09
N ASN A 179 -16.57 -2.89 -18.45
CA ASN A 179 -16.59 -2.75 -16.98
C ASN A 179 -16.57 -4.11 -16.27
N SER A 180 -17.16 -5.15 -16.87
CA SER A 180 -17.12 -6.53 -16.38
C SER A 180 -15.69 -7.07 -16.27
N VAL A 181 -14.83 -6.76 -17.25
CA VAL A 181 -13.41 -7.16 -17.24
C VAL A 181 -12.65 -6.46 -16.12
N LEU A 182 -12.90 -5.16 -15.91
CA LEU A 182 -12.29 -4.41 -14.80
C LEU A 182 -12.72 -4.95 -13.43
N ILE A 183 -13.98 -5.33 -13.28
CA ILE A 183 -14.51 -5.95 -12.05
C ILE A 183 -13.83 -7.30 -11.82
N LEU A 184 -13.74 -8.16 -12.86
CA LEU A 184 -13.08 -9.46 -12.75
C LEU A 184 -11.59 -9.31 -12.41
N PHE A 185 -10.91 -8.33 -13.03
CA PHE A 185 -9.51 -8.03 -12.75
C PHE A 185 -9.31 -7.53 -11.31
N THR A 186 -10.19 -6.65 -10.82
CA THR A 186 -10.21 -6.20 -9.43
C THR A 186 -10.37 -7.38 -8.47
N LEU A 187 -11.35 -8.26 -8.74
CA LEU A 187 -11.61 -9.44 -7.92
C LEU A 187 -10.41 -10.39 -7.90
N ALA A 188 -9.78 -10.62 -9.05
CA ALA A 188 -8.58 -11.45 -9.15
C ALA A 188 -7.43 -10.89 -8.30
N LEU A 189 -7.18 -9.58 -8.33
CA LEU A 189 -6.14 -8.94 -7.52
C LEU A 189 -6.44 -9.04 -6.02
N VAL A 190 -7.69 -8.80 -5.61
CA VAL A 190 -8.12 -8.92 -4.22
C VAL A 190 -7.99 -10.36 -3.73
N LEU A 191 -8.38 -11.35 -4.53
CA LEU A 191 -8.25 -12.76 -4.18
C LEU A 191 -6.78 -13.18 -4.11
N MET A 192 -5.95 -12.77 -5.06
CA MET A 192 -4.52 -13.10 -5.06
C MET A 192 -3.80 -12.52 -3.83
N GLY A 193 -4.16 -11.31 -3.39
CA GLY A 193 -3.63 -10.70 -2.17
C GLY A 193 -4.22 -11.31 -0.87
N GLY A 194 -5.52 -11.59 -0.84
CA GLY A 194 -6.25 -12.01 0.36
C GLY A 194 -6.20 -13.50 0.69
N VAL A 195 -6.23 -14.38 -0.33
CA VAL A 195 -6.25 -15.84 -0.17
C VAL A 195 -5.03 -16.39 0.60
N PRO A 196 -3.77 -16.02 0.28
CA PRO A 196 -2.62 -16.53 1.04
C PRO A 196 -2.61 -16.05 2.50
N PHE A 197 -3.11 -14.84 2.77
CA PHE A 197 -3.23 -14.30 4.13
C PHE A 197 -4.28 -15.07 4.94
N LEU A 198 -5.47 -15.29 4.37
CA LEU A 198 -6.56 -16.03 5.02
C LEU A 198 -6.19 -17.51 5.23
N ARG A 199 -5.57 -18.16 4.24
CA ARG A 199 -5.11 -19.55 4.33
C ARG A 199 -4.09 -19.74 5.45
N ASN A 200 -3.13 -18.82 5.59
CA ASN A 200 -2.14 -18.89 6.68
C ASN A 200 -2.76 -18.63 8.05
N HIS A 201 -3.74 -17.72 8.16
CA HIS A 201 -4.45 -17.48 9.41
C HIS A 201 -5.29 -18.69 9.85
N LEU A 202 -6.03 -19.30 8.92
CA LEU A 202 -6.82 -20.50 9.16
C LEU A 202 -5.93 -21.71 9.50
N LYS A 203 -4.80 -21.88 8.81
CA LYS A 203 -3.83 -22.94 9.11
C LYS A 203 -3.23 -22.78 10.51
N ARG A 204 -2.86 -21.56 10.90
CA ARG A 204 -2.36 -21.27 12.27
C ARG A 204 -3.44 -21.49 13.34
N LYS A 205 -4.70 -21.11 13.07
CA LYS A 205 -5.82 -21.35 13.99
C LYS A 205 -6.09 -22.84 14.17
N ARG A 206 -6.07 -23.63 13.08
CA ARG A 206 -6.19 -25.09 13.12
C ARG A 206 -5.04 -25.77 13.86
N LEU A 207 -3.81 -25.31 13.66
CA LEU A 207 -2.64 -25.84 14.38
C LEU A 207 -2.72 -25.57 15.89
N ARG A 208 -3.11 -24.35 16.28
CA ARG A 208 -3.34 -24.01 17.70
C ARG A 208 -4.48 -24.80 18.32
N ALA A 209 -5.57 -25.02 17.60
CA ALA A 209 -6.69 -25.85 18.06
C ALA A 209 -6.27 -27.32 18.25
N ARG A 210 -5.44 -27.87 17.36
CA ARG A 210 -4.86 -29.22 17.51
C ARG A 210 -3.91 -29.33 18.71
N GLN A 211 -3.08 -28.31 18.95
CA GLN A 211 -2.17 -28.28 20.10
C GLN A 211 -2.92 -28.15 21.43
N ALA A 212 -4.01 -27.36 21.46
CA ALA A 212 -4.87 -27.25 22.63
C ALA A 212 -5.66 -28.53 22.93
N GLY A 213 -6.09 -29.27 21.88
CA GLY A 213 -6.73 -30.58 22.04
C GLY A 213 -5.78 -31.67 22.52
N ALA A 214 -4.57 -31.74 21.96
CA ALA A 214 -3.56 -32.74 22.36
C ALA A 214 -3.01 -32.52 23.79
N GLY A 215 -2.96 -31.27 24.26
CA GLY A 215 -2.55 -30.95 25.64
C GLY A 215 -3.58 -31.35 26.70
N ALA A 216 -4.88 -31.43 26.35
CA ALA A 216 -5.94 -31.82 27.27
C ALA A 216 -6.07 -33.36 27.46
N GLU A 217 -5.52 -34.14 26.53
CA GLU A 217 -5.50 -35.61 26.59
C GLU A 217 -4.26 -36.14 27.35
N GLY A 218 -3.13 -35.42 27.32
CA GLY A 218 -1.91 -35.80 28.02
C GLY A 218 -1.90 -35.51 29.53
N ASP A 219 -2.86 -34.74 30.04
CA ASP A 219 -2.98 -34.35 31.47
C ASP A 219 -4.00 -35.25 32.21
N ARG A 220 -4.50 -36.30 31.55
CA ARG A 220 -5.49 -37.27 32.08
C ARG A 220 -4.98 -38.71 32.14
N GLY A 221 -3.70 -38.95 31.88
CA GLY A 221 -3.04 -40.26 31.99
C GLY A 221 -1.97 -40.24 33.05
#